data_AF-A0A2U2ZBI8-F1
#
_entry.id   AF-A0A2U2ZBI8-F1
#
_cell.length_a   1.000
_cell.length_b   1.000
_cell.length_c   1.000
_cell.angle_alpha   90.00
_cell.angle_beta   90.00
_cell.angle_gamma   90.00
#
_symmetry.space_group_name_H-M   'P 1'
#
loop_
_entity.id
_entity.type
_entity.pdbx_description
1 polymer ?
#
loop_
_entity_poly.entity_id
_entity_poly.type
_entity_poly.pdbx_seq_one_letter_code
_entity_poly.pdbx_strand_id
1 'polypeptide(L)' 'MNKYGRAALAFACMGTLYVLIGIPMSVIGGRAFGSPLFWLAAASFAVAWGMERKAAHTR' A
#
# COMPACT_ATOMS: atom_id res chain seq x y z
N MET A 1 -11.52 10.80 13.07
CA MET A 1 -10.34 10.60 12.20
C MET A 1 -10.28 11.74 11.19
N ASN A 2 -9.16 12.46 11.10
CA ASN A 2 -8.95 13.52 10.11
C ASN A 2 -8.90 12.93 8.68
N LYS A 3 -9.22 13.74 7.65
CA LYS A 3 -9.26 13.30 6.24
C LYS A 3 -7.97 12.58 5.81
N TYR A 4 -6.82 13.05 6.28
CA TYR A 4 -5.50 12.45 6.03
C TYR A 4 -5.32 11.07 6.69
N GLY A 5 -5.86 10.86 7.89
CA GLY A 5 -5.81 9.54 8.56
C GLY A 5 -6.70 8.50 7.88
N ARG A 6 -7.87 8.91 7.35
CA ARG A 6 -8.72 8.03 6.53
C ARG A 6 -8.03 7.66 5.21
N ALA A 7 -7.37 8.62 4.55
CA ALA A 7 -6.61 8.38 3.34
C ALA A 7 -5.42 7.43 3.60
N ALA A 8 -4.68 7.65 4.69
CA ALA A 8 -3.57 6.77 5.08
C ALA A 8 -4.04 5.32 5.25
N LEU A 9 -5.16 5.11 5.96
CA LEU A 9 -5.74 3.78 6.14
C LEU A 9 -6.16 3.14 4.81
N ALA A 10 -6.76 3.91 3.89
CA ALA A 10 -7.16 3.40 2.58
C ALA A 10 -5.96 2.93 1.74
N PHE A 11 -4.88 3.71 1.72
CA PHE A 11 -3.64 3.33 1.02
C PHE A 11 -2.93 2.14 1.67
N ALA A 12 -2.93 2.05 3.00
CA ALA A 12 -2.39 0.88 3.71
C ALA A 12 -3.21 -0.40 3.39
N CYS A 13 -4.54 -0.28 3.33
CA CYS A 13 -5.42 -1.38 2.97
C CYS A 13 -5.18 -1.84 1.51
N MET A 14 -5.03 -0.89 0.59
CA MET A 14 -4.65 -1.19 -0.80
C MET A 14 -3.28 -1.84 -0.92
N GLY A 15 -2.27 -1.34 -0.20
CA GLY A 15 -0.94 -1.97 -0.16
C GLY A 15 -1.00 -3.41 0.32
N THR A 16 -1.81 -3.68 1.35
CA THR A 16 -2.03 -5.03 1.87
C THR A 16 -2.69 -5.94 0.84
N LEU A 17 -3.72 -5.46 0.14
CA LEU A 17 -4.36 -6.19 -0.97
C LEU A 17 -3.36 -6.53 -2.08
N TYR A 18 -2.50 -5.58 -2.47
CA TYR A 18 -1.47 -5.83 -3.49
C TYR A 18 -0.46 -6.90 -3.06
N VAL A 19 -0.09 -6.97 -1.78
CA VAL A 19 0.77 -8.05 -1.27
C VAL A 19 0.03 -9.39 -1.30
N LEU A 20 -1.23 -9.42 -0.83
CA LEU A 20 -2.04 -10.64 -0.79
C LEU A 20 -2.29 -11.24 -2.17
N ILE A 21 -2.40 -10.40 -3.20
CA ILE A 21 -2.55 -10.84 -4.60
C ILE A 21 -1.18 -11.09 -5.25
N GLY A 22 -0.19 -10.25 -4.94
CA GLY A 22 1.14 -10.29 -5.53
C GLY A 22 1.90 -11.58 -5.20
N ILE A 23 1.80 -12.08 -3.97
CA ILE A 23 2.45 -13.34 -3.55
C ILE A 23 1.96 -14.53 -4.38
N PRO A 24 0.65 -14.86 -4.43
CA PRO A 24 0.17 -16.00 -5.23
C PRO A 24 0.41 -15.80 -6.73
N MET A 25 0.27 -14.57 -7.25
CA MET A 25 0.60 -14.28 -8.65
C MET A 25 2.08 -14.49 -8.96
N SER A 26 2.97 -14.17 -8.01
CA SER A 26 4.39 -14.42 -8.15
C SER A 26 4.75 -15.91 -8.10
N VAL A 27 3.97 -16.72 -7.38
CA VAL A 27 4.12 -18.18 -7.31
C VAL A 27 3.60 -18.83 -8.60
N ILE A 28 2.44 -18.39 -9.10
CA ILE A 28 1.77 -19.00 -10.27
C ILE A 28 2.39 -18.51 -11.59
N GLY A 29 2.59 -17.20 -11.73
CA GLY A 29 3.07 -16.55 -12.96
C GLY A 29 4.54 -16.14 -12.93
N GLY A 30 5.25 -16.47 -11.85
CA GLY A 30 6.65 -16.09 -11.67
C GLY A 30 6.86 -14.58 -11.45
N ARG A 31 8.13 -14.16 -11.53
CA ARG A 31 8.55 -12.78 -11.20
C ARG A 31 7.92 -11.70 -12.10
N ALA A 32 7.47 -12.03 -13.30
CA ALA A 32 6.87 -11.09 -14.23
C ALA A 32 5.57 -10.47 -13.68
N PHE A 33 4.79 -11.23 -12.92
CA PHE A 33 3.53 -10.76 -12.33
C PHE A 33 3.70 -10.30 -10.88
N GLY A 34 4.56 -10.93 -10.09
CA GLY A 34 4.78 -10.51 -8.70
C GLY A 34 5.50 -9.18 -8.53
N SER A 35 6.47 -8.86 -9.40
CA SER A 35 7.33 -7.67 -9.24
C SER A 35 6.55 -6.35 -9.37
N PRO A 36 5.67 -6.15 -10.36
CA PRO A 36 4.86 -4.92 -10.45
C PRO A 36 3.91 -4.74 -9.24
N LEU A 37 3.29 -5.83 -8.78
CA LEU A 37 2.42 -5.83 -7.60
C LEU A 37 3.19 -5.50 -6.31
N PHE A 38 4.41 -5.99 -6.17
CA PHE A 38 5.31 -5.62 -5.07
C PHE A 38 5.61 -4.12 -5.05
N TRP A 39 5.95 -3.53 -6.20
CA TRP A 39 6.21 -2.09 -6.29
C TRP A 39 4.96 -1.25 -6.01
N LEU A 40 3.78 -1.68 -6.46
CA LEU A 40 2.50 -1.04 -6.16
C LEU A 40 2.17 -1.09 -4.66
N ALA A 41 2.45 -2.22 -4.00
CA ALA A 41 2.32 -2.34 -2.55
C ALA A 41 3.25 -1.36 -1.83
N ALA A 42 4.54 -1.35 -2.19
CA ALA A 42 5.54 -0.48 -1.59
C ALA A 42 5.18 1.01 -1.76
N ALA A 43 4.77 1.43 -2.96
CA ALA A 43 4.31 2.78 -3.22
C ALA A 43 3.07 3.14 -2.38
N SER A 44 2.12 2.21 -2.25
CA SER A 44 0.91 2.43 -1.45
C SER A 44 1.24 2.61 0.04
N PHE A 45 2.17 1.83 0.59
CA PHE A 45 2.63 2.01 1.96
C PHE A 45 3.41 3.30 2.16
N ALA A 46 4.24 3.71 1.19
CA ALA A 46 4.96 4.98 1.24
C ALA A 46 3.99 6.18 1.27
N VAL A 47 2.93 6.13 0.46
CA VAL A 47 1.86 7.16 0.45
C VAL A 47 1.09 7.13 1.77
N ALA A 48 0.74 5.96 2.29
CA ALA A 48 0.06 5.82 3.58
C ALA A 48 0.86 6.48 4.71
N TRP A 49 2.16 6.20 4.77
CA TRP A 49 3.09 6.79 5.74
C TRP A 49 3.18 8.32 5.61
N GLY A 50 3.28 8.85 4.40
CA GLY A 50 3.30 10.30 4.16
C GLY A 50 2.01 10.98 4.60
N MET A 51 0.86 10.35 4.37
CA MET A 51 -0.45 10.85 4.80
C MET A 51 -0.62 10.77 6.32
N GLU A 52 -0.11 9.72 6.95
CA GLU A 52 -0.12 9.58 8.41
C GLU A 52 0.71 10.68 9.09
N ARG A 53 1.92 10.96 8.59
CA ARG A 53 2.74 12.07 9.08
C ARG A 53 2.04 13.41 8.95
N LYS A 54 1.38 13.67 7.82
CA LYS A 54 0.57 14.90 7.65
C LYS A 54 -0.60 14.95 8.64
N ALA A 55 -1.27 13.81 8.88
CA ALA A 55 -2.36 13.73 9.85
C ALA A 55 -1.88 14.05 11.28
N ALA A 56 -0.70 13.59 11.66
CA ALA A 56 -0.09 13.83 12.97
C ALA A 56 0.26 15.31 13.19
N HIS A 57 0.70 16.02 12.15
CA HIS A 57 0.96 17.47 12.20
C HIS A 57 -0.30 18.35 12.15
N THR A 58 -1.46 17.77 11.82
CA THR A 58 -2.76 18.49 11.75
C THR A 58 -3.66 18.17 12.96
N ARG A 59 -3.11 17.53 14.00
CA ARG A 59 -3.80 17.24 15.27
C ARG A 59 -3.36 18.23 16.32
#